data_AF-A0A2E8PTR5-F1
#
_entry.id   AF-A0A2E8PTR5-F1
#
_cell.length_a   1.000
_cell.length_b   1.000
_cell.length_c   1.000
_cell.angle_alpha   90.00
_cell.angle_beta   90.00
_cell.angle_gamma   90.00
#
_symmetry.space_group_name_H-M   'P 1'
#
loop_
_entity.id
_entity.type
_entity.pdbx_description
1 polymer ?
#
loop_
_entity_poly.entity_id
_entity_poly.type
_entity_poly.pdbx_seq_one_letter_code
_entity_poly.pdbx_strand_id
1 'polypeptide(L)'
;MEKGPKIVAIVFIALGILGFLLSTGFLTNFSESALMGGAFGILSGIGGALGAFVGNPSTGKSIGLAILFSILVNVILIAFFQVIWPML
;
A
#
# COMPACT_ATOMS: atom_id res chain seq x y z
N MET A 1 -14.77 -2.54 20.26
CA MET A 1 -14.10 -2.07 19.03
C MET A 1 -15.02 -2.38 17.85
N GLU A 2 -15.43 -1.37 17.10
CA GLU A 2 -16.19 -1.60 15.85
C GLU A 2 -15.35 -2.46 14.90
N LYS A 3 -16.01 -3.39 14.18
CA LYS A 3 -15.33 -4.27 13.22
C LYS A 3 -14.93 -3.52 11.93
N GLY A 4 -15.50 -2.35 11.69
CA GLY A 4 -15.30 -1.54 10.48
C GLY A 4 -13.83 -1.21 10.17
N PRO A 5 -13.09 -0.57 11.08
CA PRO A 5 -11.67 -0.23 10.87
C PRO A 5 -10.80 -1.46 10.56
N LYS A 6 -11.08 -2.60 11.21
CA LYS A 6 -10.36 -3.86 10.95
C LYS A 6 -10.63 -4.39 9.54
N ILE A 7 -11.87 -4.31 9.07
CA ILE A 7 -12.23 -4.73 7.71
C ILE A 7 -11.52 -3.85 6.68
N VAL A 8 -11.52 -2.52 6.88
CA VAL A 8 -10.82 -1.58 5.98
C VAL A 8 -9.33 -1.90 5.91
N ALA A 9 -8.70 -2.19 7.05
CA ALA A 9 -7.29 -2.59 7.08
C ALA A 9 -7.03 -3.87 6.27
N ILE A 10 -7.86 -4.90 6.44
CA ILE A 10 -7.75 -6.16 5.69
C ILE A 10 -7.91 -5.91 4.19
N VAL A 11 -8.84 -5.06 3.79
CA VAL A 11 -9.05 -4.70 2.37
C VAL A 11 -7.81 -4.05 1.78
N PHE A 12 -7.18 -3.11 2.48
CA PHE A 12 -5.95 -2.46 1.99
C PHE A 12 -4.77 -3.43 1.90
N ILE A 13 -4.62 -4.36 2.86
CA ILE A 13 -3.61 -5.42 2.76
C ILE A 13 -3.88 -6.30 1.54
N ALA A 14 -5.13 -6.73 1.33
CA ALA A 14 -5.50 -7.56 0.19
C ALA A 14 -5.27 -6.84 -1.15
N LEU A 15 -5.56 -5.54 -1.23
CA LEU A 15 -5.27 -4.71 -2.41
C LEU A 15 -3.77 -4.59 -2.67
N GLY A 16 -2.94 -4.46 -1.63
CA GLY A 16 -1.48 -4.43 -1.78
C GLY A 16 -0.92 -5.76 -2.29
N ILE A 17 -1.42 -6.89 -1.77
CA ILE A 17 -1.06 -8.23 -2.24
C ILE A 17 -1.53 -8.43 -3.69
N LEU A 18 -2.75 -8.02 -4.03
CA LEU A 18 -3.25 -8.10 -5.40
C LEU A 18 -2.40 -7.26 -6.35
N GLY A 19 -2.05 -6.03 -5.97
CA GLY A 19 -1.14 -5.17 -6.73
C GLY A 19 0.23 -5.81 -6.94
N PHE A 20 0.78 -6.49 -5.92
CA PHE A 20 2.01 -7.26 -6.07
C PHE A 20 1.89 -8.37 -7.10
N LEU A 21 0.84 -9.20 -7.01
CA LEU A 21 0.63 -10.33 -7.91
C LEU A 21 0.44 -9.87 -9.36
N LEU A 22 -0.29 -8.77 -9.56
CA LEU A 22 -0.52 -8.18 -10.88
C LEU A 22 0.77 -7.58 -11.47
N SER A 23 1.55 -6.85 -10.67
CA SER A 23 2.80 -6.21 -11.13
C SER A 23 3.91 -7.21 -11.38
N THR A 24 4.05 -8.24 -10.53
CA THR A 24 5.08 -9.28 -10.68
C THR A 24 4.75 -10.31 -11.75
N GLY A 25 3.55 -10.26 -12.31
CA GLY A 25 3.08 -11.22 -13.31
C GLY A 25 3.37 -12.64 -12.85
N PHE A 26 3.02 -12.98 -11.60
CA PHE A 26 3.45 -14.16 -10.81
C PHE A 26 3.32 -15.53 -11.53
N LEU A 27 2.75 -15.56 -12.73
CA LEU A 27 2.58 -16.73 -13.58
C LEU A 27 3.35 -16.69 -14.92
N THR A 28 3.96 -15.58 -15.35
CA THR A 28 4.48 -15.45 -16.72
C THR A 28 5.73 -14.60 -16.95
N ASN A 29 6.00 -13.52 -16.21
CA ASN A 29 7.13 -12.61 -16.51
C ASN A 29 7.74 -11.97 -15.26
N PHE A 30 8.88 -12.49 -14.82
CA PHE A 30 9.66 -11.91 -13.72
C PHE A 30 10.70 -10.93 -14.27
N SER A 31 10.60 -9.65 -13.90
CA SER A 31 11.61 -8.63 -14.14
C SER A 31 11.87 -7.82 -12.86
N GLU A 32 13.04 -7.20 -12.75
CA GLU A 32 13.38 -6.34 -11.60
C GLU A 32 12.42 -5.16 -11.47
N SER A 33 11.99 -4.59 -12.60
CA SER A 33 10.96 -3.54 -12.65
C SER A 33 9.60 -4.02 -12.16
N ALA A 34 9.21 -5.26 -12.49
CA ALA A 34 7.98 -5.89 -12.03
C ALA A 34 8.00 -6.16 -10.52
N LEU A 35 9.15 -6.61 -9.99
CA LEU A 35 9.35 -6.83 -8.55
C LEU A 35 9.28 -5.51 -7.77
N MET A 36 9.90 -4.45 -8.29
CA MET A 36 9.84 -3.11 -7.73
C MET A 36 8.41 -2.56 -7.73
N GLY A 37 7.70 -2.62 -8.86
CA GLY A 37 6.30 -2.21 -8.94
C GLY A 37 5.39 -3.01 -8.01
N GLY A 38 5.67 -4.31 -7.83
CA GLY A 38 4.96 -5.13 -6.86
C GLY A 38 5.22 -4.72 -5.42
N ALA A 39 6.48 -4.45 -5.06
CA ALA A 39 6.86 -3.99 -3.72
C ALA A 39 6.15 -2.68 -3.33
N PHE A 40 6.01 -1.75 -4.29
CA PHE A 40 5.21 -0.52 -4.10
C PHE A 40 3.76 -0.84 -3.73
N GLY A 41 3.15 -1.81 -4.41
CA GLY A 41 1.80 -2.29 -4.11
C GLY A 41 1.66 -2.78 -2.66
N ILE A 42 2.59 -3.64 -2.21
CA ILE A 42 2.56 -4.16 -0.82
C ILE A 42 2.73 -3.03 0.19
N LEU A 43 3.74 -2.18 0.02
CA LEU A 43 4.04 -1.11 0.97
C LEU A 43 2.90 -0.09 1.05
N SER A 44 2.30 0.25 -0.09
CA SER A 44 1.10 1.08 -0.16
C SER A 44 -0.09 0.45 0.57
N GLY A 45 -0.33 -0.86 0.38
CA GLY A 45 -1.37 -1.60 1.09
C GLY A 45 -1.16 -1.64 2.61
N ILE A 46 0.09 -1.85 3.06
CA ILE A 46 0.45 -1.79 4.49
C ILE A 46 0.23 -0.38 5.04
N GLY A 47 0.66 0.65 4.31
CA GLY A 47 0.45 2.06 4.66
C GLY A 47 -1.03 2.36 4.88
N GLY A 48 -1.88 1.96 3.94
CA GLY A 48 -3.32 2.16 4.08
C GLY A 48 -3.94 1.36 5.22
N ALA A 49 -3.47 0.15 5.48
CA ALA A 49 -3.92 -0.64 6.62
C ALA A 49 -3.57 0.03 7.97
N LEU A 50 -2.37 0.59 8.10
CA LEU A 50 -1.97 1.38 9.25
C LEU A 50 -2.85 2.63 9.41
N GLY A 51 -3.13 3.34 8.31
CA GLY A 51 -4.06 4.48 8.32
C GLY A 51 -5.47 4.11 8.81
N ALA A 52 -5.96 2.92 8.43
CA ALA A 52 -7.25 2.41 8.89
C ALA A 52 -7.26 2.11 10.41
N PHE A 53 -6.15 1.58 10.94
CA PHE A 53 -6.00 1.24 12.37
C PHE A 53 -5.81 2.45 13.28
N VAL A 54 -5.13 3.50 12.79
CA VAL A 54 -4.96 4.76 13.51
C VAL A 54 -6.27 5.58 13.50
N GLY A 55 -7.21 5.24 12.61
CA GLY A 55 -8.49 5.92 12.48
C GLY A 55 -9.44 5.78 13.67
N ASN A 56 -10.23 6.84 13.85
CA ASN A 56 -11.40 6.92 14.73
C ASN A 56 -12.35 5.71 14.51
N PRO A 57 -13.14 5.23 15.49
CA PRO A 57 -13.92 3.99 15.35
C PRO A 57 -14.84 3.93 14.12
N SER A 58 -15.29 5.10 13.64
CA SER A 58 -16.14 5.22 12.46
C SER A 58 -15.43 4.77 11.16
N THR A 59 -16.02 3.76 10.51
CA THR A 59 -15.57 3.18 9.23
C THR A 59 -15.23 4.24 8.17
N GLY A 60 -16.02 5.32 8.04
CA GLY A 60 -15.78 6.37 7.04
C GLY A 60 -14.48 7.14 7.27
N LYS A 61 -14.14 7.43 8.54
CA LYS A 61 -12.88 8.10 8.89
C LYS A 61 -11.68 7.17 8.68
N SER A 62 -11.83 5.87 8.98
CA SER A 62 -10.79 4.86 8.72
C SER A 62 -10.49 4.72 7.23
N ILE A 63 -11.51 4.76 6.35
CA ILE A 63 -11.29 4.73 4.90
C ILE A 63 -10.50 5.96 4.45
N GLY A 64 -10.89 7.16 4.89
CA GLY A 64 -10.19 8.40 4.54
C GLY A 64 -8.73 8.39 4.96
N LEU A 65 -8.44 7.94 6.19
CA LEU A 65 -7.07 7.82 6.69
C LEU A 65 -6.26 6.73 6.01
N ALA A 66 -6.89 5.60 5.65
CA ALA A 66 -6.24 4.55 4.89
C ALA A 66 -5.80 5.04 3.51
N ILE A 67 -6.66 5.78 2.81
CA ILE A 67 -6.32 6.38 1.52
C ILE A 67 -5.18 7.39 1.69
N LEU A 68 -5.28 8.29 2.68
CA LEU A 68 -4.26 9.30 2.95
C LEU A 68 -2.88 8.68 3.21
N PHE A 69 -2.81 7.68 4.08
CA PHE A 69 -1.56 7.00 4.40
C PHE A 69 -1.01 6.23 3.21
N SER A 70 -1.87 5.58 2.44
CA SER A 70 -1.46 4.89 1.21
C SER A 70 -0.85 5.86 0.19
N ILE A 71 -1.43 7.06 0.02
CA ILE A 71 -0.86 8.12 -0.82
C ILE A 71 0.49 8.59 -0.28
N LEU A 72 0.58 8.88 1.03
CA LEU A 72 1.82 9.31 1.66
C LEU A 72 2.96 8.31 1.47
N VAL A 73 2.67 7.01 1.65
CA VAL A 73 3.66 5.95 1.43
C VAL A 73 4.11 5.93 -0.03
N ASN A 74 3.19 6.04 -1.00
CA ASN A 74 3.57 6.11 -2.42
C ASN A 74 4.43 7.33 -2.73
N VAL A 75 4.11 8.50 -2.18
CA VAL A 75 4.92 9.72 -2.38
C VAL A 75 6.34 9.54 -1.84
N ILE A 76 6.48 8.97 -0.63
CA ILE A 76 7.79 8.67 -0.03
C ILE A 76 8.58 7.68 -0.89
N LEU A 77 7.93 6.62 -1.39
CA LEU A 77 8.57 5.63 -2.24
C LEU A 77 9.02 6.24 -3.57
N ILE A 78 8.17 7.03 -4.23
CA ILE A 78 8.54 7.73 -5.47
C ILE A 78 9.73 8.66 -5.22
N ALA A 79 9.68 9.48 -4.16
CA ALA A 79 10.79 10.38 -3.82
C ALA A 79 12.08 9.59 -3.55
N PHE A 80 12.00 8.49 -2.80
CA PHE A 80 13.16 7.63 -2.54
C PHE A 80 13.74 7.06 -3.82
N PHE A 81 12.94 6.41 -4.68
CA PHE A 81 13.45 5.71 -5.86
C PHE A 81 13.79 6.63 -7.03
N GLN A 82 13.17 7.80 -7.15
CA GLN A 82 13.45 8.74 -8.24
C GLN A 82 14.53 9.76 -7.88
N VAL A 83 14.68 10.11 -6.60
CA VAL A 83 15.59 11.18 -6.17
C VAL A 83 16.77 10.63 -5.38
N ILE A 84 16.53 9.82 -4.35
CA ILE A 84 17.58 9.39 -3.41
C ILE A 84 18.39 8.22 -3.99
N TRP A 85 17.71 7.20 -4.50
CA TRP A 85 18.34 5.97 -4.99
C TRP A 85 19.36 6.20 -6.12
N PRO A 86 19.11 7.05 -7.14
CA PRO A 86 20.11 7.31 -8.19
C PRO A 86 21.35 8.08 -7.71
N MET A 87 21.31 8.66 -6.51
CA MET A 87 22.42 9.41 -5.90
C MET A 87 23.25 8.56 -4.92
N LEU A 88 22.79 7.35 -4.58
CA LEU A 88 23.49 6.36 -3.76
C LEU A 88 24.34 5.42 -4.62
#